data_AF-A0A5T2NXD6-F1
#
_entry.id   AF-A0A5T2NXD6-F1
#
_cell.length_a   1.000
_cell.length_b   1.000
_cell.length_c   1.000
_cell.angle_alpha   90.00
_cell.angle_beta   90.00
_cell.angle_gamma   90.00
#
_symmetry.space_group_name_H-M   'P 1'
#
loop_
_entity.id
_entity.type
_entity.pdbx_description
1 polymer ?
#
loop_
_entity_poly.entity_id
_entity_poly.type
_entity_poly.pdbx_seq_one_letter_code
_entity_poly.pdbx_strand_id
1 'polypeptide(L)'
;MELQLMLNHFFERVRKDANFNAFLIDLEYNNIAYYIYFVATGNVKIITHAGHFISIKSNRKLIKVNSTPNTQLIKLTSDKHF
;
A
#
# COMPACT_ATOMS: atom_id res chain seq x y z
N MET A 1 -4.72 5.86 17.81
CA MET A 1 -5.81 6.23 16.89
C MET A 1 -5.30 7.14 15.76
N GLU A 2 -4.45 8.13 16.05
CA GLU A 2 -3.92 9.08 15.06
C GLU A 2 -3.01 8.45 14.00
N LEU A 3 -2.05 7.60 14.38
CA LEU A 3 -1.12 6.98 13.43
C LEU A 3 -1.84 6.15 12.35
N GLN A 4 -2.85 5.36 12.73
CA GLN A 4 -3.59 4.55 11.75
C GLN A 4 -4.39 5.40 10.76
N LEU A 5 -4.97 6.52 11.22
CA LEU A 5 -5.68 7.47 10.35
C LEU A 5 -4.72 8.17 9.39
N MET A 6 -3.57 8.63 9.90
CA MET A 6 -2.51 9.23 9.11
C MET A 6 -2.01 8.26 8.02
N LEU A 7 -1.71 7.02 8.39
CA LEU A 7 -1.25 6.01 7.43
C LEU A 7 -2.32 5.71 6.38
N ASN A 8 -3.59 5.58 6.78
CA ASN A 8 -4.68 5.40 5.82
C ASN A 8 -4.75 6.58 4.84
N HIS A 9 -4.54 7.81 5.31
CA HIS A 9 -4.49 9.00 4.46
C HIS A 9 -3.34 8.93 3.44
N PHE A 10 -2.15 8.48 3.82
CA PHE A 10 -1.03 8.31 2.86
C PHE A 10 -1.41 7.36 1.73
N PHE A 11 -2.00 6.20 2.06
CA PHE A 11 -2.44 5.22 1.05
C PHE A 11 -3.60 5.74 0.19
N GLU A 12 -4.53 6.51 0.73
CA GLU A 12 -5.60 7.14 -0.07
C GLU A 12 -5.05 8.21 -1.01
N ARG A 13 -4.11 9.04 -0.54
CA ARG A 13 -3.51 10.12 -1.34
C ARG A 13 -2.68 9.58 -2.50
N VAL A 14 -1.77 8.64 -2.27
CA VAL A 14 -0.93 8.07 -3.35
C VAL A 14 -1.76 7.34 -4.40
N ARG A 15 -2.92 6.78 -4.03
CA ARG A 15 -3.86 6.15 -4.98
C ARG A 15 -4.54 7.14 -5.93
N LYS A 16 -4.72 8.38 -5.50
CA LYS A 16 -5.37 9.43 -6.31
C LYS A 16 -4.34 10.17 -7.17
N ASP A 17 -3.24 10.54 -6.54
CA ASP A 17 -2.32 11.52 -7.12
C ASP A 17 -1.08 10.85 -7.75
N ALA A 18 -0.88 9.56 -7.52
CA ALA A 18 0.28 8.77 -7.99
C ALA A 18 1.65 9.39 -7.65
N ASN A 19 1.72 10.25 -6.63
CA ASN A 19 2.97 10.84 -6.16
C ASN A 19 3.73 9.85 -5.24
N PHE A 20 4.48 8.95 -5.86
CA PHE A 20 5.22 7.90 -5.15
C PHE A 20 6.39 8.44 -4.33
N ASN A 21 7.04 9.54 -4.76
CA ASN A 21 8.15 10.14 -4.02
C ASN A 21 7.69 10.68 -2.66
N ALA A 22 6.60 11.44 -2.63
CA ALA A 22 6.04 11.94 -1.37
C ALA A 22 5.57 10.79 -0.47
N PHE A 23 4.99 9.73 -1.06
CA PHE A 23 4.58 8.55 -0.32
C PHE A 23 5.77 7.81 0.33
N LEU A 24 6.87 7.62 -0.40
CA LEU A 24 8.07 6.98 0.13
C LEU A 24 8.69 7.79 1.29
N ILE A 25 8.78 9.12 1.13
CA ILE A 25 9.26 10.02 2.19
C ILE A 25 8.38 9.90 3.44
N ASP A 26 7.05 9.88 3.27
CA ASP A 26 6.13 9.72 4.41
C ASP A 26 6.32 8.37 5.12
N LEU A 27 6.54 7.27 4.37
CA LEU A 27 6.79 5.96 4.98
C LEU A 27 8.10 5.94 5.77
N GLU A 28 9.18 6.48 5.18
CA GLU A 28 10.50 6.54 5.80
C GLU A 28 10.49 7.40 7.06
N TYR A 29 9.89 8.60 6.99
CA TYR A 29 9.75 9.50 8.13
C TYR A 29 8.97 8.88 9.30
N ASN A 30 8.03 7.97 9.00
CA ASN A 30 7.23 7.25 10.00
C ASN A 30 7.83 5.89 10.41
N ASN A 31 9.11 5.66 10.13
CA ASN A 31 9.86 4.46 10.53
C ASN A 31 9.25 3.14 10.00
N ILE A 32 8.65 3.18 8.79
CA ILE A 32 8.04 2.00 8.17
C ILE A 32 9.08 1.25 7.35
N ALA A 33 9.30 -0.01 7.70
CA ALA A 33 10.25 -0.88 7.01
C ALA A 33 9.64 -1.48 5.74
N TYR A 34 8.44 -2.04 5.85
CA TYR A 34 7.70 -2.59 4.71
C TYR A 34 6.21 -2.70 5.01
N TYR A 35 5.43 -2.89 3.96
CA TYR A 35 4.01 -3.16 4.05
C TYR A 35 3.59 -4.31 3.14
N ILE A 36 2.51 -4.99 3.51
CA ILE A 36 1.85 -6.01 2.72
C ILE A 36 0.47 -5.48 2.35
N TYR A 37 0.25 -5.22 1.06
CA TYR A 37 -1.01 -4.74 0.52
C TYR A 37 -1.84 -5.89 -0.04
N PHE A 38 -2.97 -6.20 0.61
CA PHE A 38 -3.87 -7.26 0.18
C PHE A 38 -4.85 -6.74 -0.86
N VAL A 39 -4.48 -6.81 -2.15
CA VAL A 39 -5.26 -6.27 -3.28
C VAL A 39 -6.74 -6.68 -3.24
N ALA A 40 -7.03 -7.96 -2.96
CA ALA A 40 -8.40 -8.48 -2.92
C ALA A 40 -9.31 -7.81 -1.89
N THR A 41 -8.76 -7.30 -0.78
CA THR A 41 -9.52 -6.68 0.32
C THR A 41 -9.25 -5.18 0.47
N GLY A 42 -8.15 -4.69 -0.10
CA GLY A 42 -7.60 -3.36 0.17
C GLY A 42 -6.94 -3.22 1.56
N ASN A 43 -6.90 -4.27 2.37
CA ASN A 43 -6.27 -4.23 3.70
C ASN A 43 -4.75 -4.06 3.57
N VAL A 44 -4.16 -3.38 4.54
CA VAL A 44 -2.71 -3.17 4.59
C VAL A 44 -2.17 -3.60 5.94
N LYS A 45 -1.08 -4.36 5.91
CA LYS A 45 -0.29 -4.68 7.10
C LYS A 45 1.03 -3.92 7.00
N ILE A 46 1.41 -3.25 8.06
CA ILE A 46 2.56 -2.35 8.09
C ILE A 46 3.48 -2.82 9.21
N ILE A 47 4.77 -2.92 8.91
CA ILE A 47 5.81 -3.31 9.84
C ILE A 47 6.82 -2.16 9.94
N THR A 48 7.11 -1.72 11.15
CA THR A 48 8.11 -0.69 11.42
C THR A 48 9.51 -1.30 11.58
N HIS A 49 10.57 -0.50 11.48
CA HIS A 49 11.93 -0.99 11.78
C HIS A 49 12.11 -1.43 13.24
N ALA A 50 11.27 -0.93 14.15
CA ALA A 50 11.22 -1.38 15.54
C ALA A 50 10.45 -2.70 15.73
N GLY A 51 9.97 -3.33 14.64
CA GLY A 51 9.21 -4.58 14.70
C GLY A 51 7.75 -4.43 15.13
N HIS A 52 7.23 -3.20 15.21
CA HIS A 52 5.82 -2.99 15.52
C HIS A 52 4.94 -3.30 14.32
N PHE A 53 3.76 -3.84 14.60
CA PHE A 53 2.78 -4.24 13.60
C PHE A 53 1.53 -3.37 13.66
N ILE A 54 1.14 -2.83 12.50
CA ILE A 54 -0.07 -2.01 12.36
C ILE A 54 -0.93 -2.60 11.25
N SER A 55 -2.25 -2.71 11.51
CA SER A 55 -3.21 -3.21 10.54
C SER A 55 -4.21 -2.14 10.16
N ILE A 56 -4.26 -1.81 8.87
CA ILE A 56 -5.28 -0.93 8.29
C ILE A 56 -6.32 -1.80 7.62
N LYS A 57 -7.57 -1.71 8.11
CA LYS A 57 -8.72 -2.31 7.44
C LYS A 57 -9.26 -1.34 6.40
N SER A 58 -9.50 -1.85 5.20
CA SER A 58 -10.19 -1.10 4.16
C SER A 58 -11.70 -1.28 4.29
N ASN A 59 -12.45 -0.25 3.90
CA ASN A 59 -13.90 -0.32 3.74
C ASN A 59 -14.30 -0.78 2.33
N ARG A 60 -13.33 -1.18 1.49
CA ARG A 60 -13.58 -1.66 0.13
C ARG A 60 -14.30 -3.00 0.16
N LYS A 61 -15.18 -3.21 -0.82
CA LYS A 61 -15.73 -4.54 -1.11
C LYS A 61 -14.63 -5.44 -1.65
N LEU A 62 -14.79 -6.74 -1.42
CA LEU A 62 -13.90 -7.77 -1.99
C LEU A 62 -13.89 -7.65 -3.52
N ILE A 63 -12.69 -7.70 -4.09
CA ILE A 63 -12.49 -7.75 -5.53
C ILE A 63 -11.90 -9.10 -5.95
N LYS A 64 -12.28 -9.56 -7.14
CA LYS A 64 -11.73 -10.77 -7.73
C LYS A 64 -10.29 -10.51 -8.16
N VAL A 65 -9.38 -11.35 -7.69
CA VAL A 65 -7.99 -11.39 -8.15
C VAL A 65 -7.73 -12.76 -8.77
N ASN A 66 -6.85 -12.82 -9.77
CA ASN A 66 -6.40 -14.10 -10.31
C ASN A 66 -5.47 -14.78 -9.30
N SER A 67 -5.59 -16.11 -9.17
CA SER A 67 -4.71 -16.90 -8.30
C SER A 67 -3.30 -17.06 -8.89
N THR A 68 -3.18 -16.98 -10.21
CA THR A 68 -1.91 -17.11 -10.92
C THR A 68 -1.42 -15.74 -11.41
N PRO A 69 -0.13 -15.39 -11.22
CA PRO A 69 0.43 -14.16 -11.75
C PRO A 69 0.57 -14.23 -13.27
N ASN A 70 0.33 -13.10 -13.94
CA ASN A 70 0.71 -12.91 -15.34
C ASN A 70 1.89 -11.94 -15.38
N THR A 71 3.11 -12.48 -15.50
CA THR A 71 4.36 -11.71 -15.43
C THR A 71 4.50 -10.70 -16.56
N GLN A 72 4.04 -11.04 -17.76
CA GLN A 72 4.04 -10.12 -18.91
C GLN A 72 3.12 -8.93 -18.67
N LEU A 73 1.90 -9.17 -18.17
CA LEU A 73 0.96 -8.09 -17.86
C LEU A 73 1.48 -7.20 -16.73
N ILE A 74 2.12 -7.78 -15.70
CA ILE A 74 2.76 -7.02 -14.62
C ILE A 74 3.81 -6.08 -15.21
N LYS A 75 4.75 -6.60 -16.01
CA LYS A 75 5.80 -5.81 -16.64
C LYS A 75 5.24 -4.67 -17.49
N LEU A 76 4.32 -4.99 -18.42
CA LEU A 76 3.70 -3.99 -19.30
C LEU A 76 2.95 -2.90 -18.51
N THR A 77 2.31 -3.26 -17.40
CA THR A 77 1.59 -2.29 -16.57
C THR A 77 2.56 -1.41 -15.78
N SER A 78 3.65 -1.98 -15.25
CA SER A 78 4.71 -1.24 -14.57
C SER A 78 5.39 -0.24 -15.50
N ASP A 79 5.78 -0.66 -16.70
CA ASP A 79 6.44 0.19 -17.72
C ASP A 79 5.54 1.33 -18.20
N LYS A 80 4.21 1.20 -18.08
CA LYS A 80 3.25 2.26 -18.41
C LYS A 80 3.13 3.31 -17.30
N HIS A 81 3.36 2.91 -16.05
CA HIS A 81 3.13 3.73 -14.87
C HIS A 81 4.36 4.51 -14.39
N PHE A 82 5.56 4.06 -14.74
CA PHE A 82 6.85 4.66 -14.37
C PHE A 82 7.68 4.98 -15.61
#